data_AF-A0A086KIM9-F1
#
_entry.id   AF-A0A086KIM9-F1
#
_cell.length_a   1.000
_cell.length_b   1.000
_cell.length_c   1.000
_cell.angle_alpha   90.00
_cell.angle_beta   90.00
_cell.angle_gamma   90.00
#
_symmetry.space_group_name_H-M   'P 1'
#
loop_
_entity.id
_entity.type
_entity.pdbx_description
1 polymer ?
#
loop_
_entity_poly.entity_id
_entity_poly.type
_entity_poly.pdbx_seq_one_letter_code
_entity_poly.pdbx_strand_id
1 'polypeptide(L)'
;QNRLIFGKSAVPATEGAEATSSHGQEKKGQGGPSLKLIILDEADQMTNAAQNALRRIMEAYARNVRFCLICNFVNKITPAIQSRCTGFRFTPVSSASLKTKAAQIVQDEKMKLSDDGLDALVKIARGDMRRLLNCMQASHLAHPGEEVNADIVHRTLGLPPPSEVTTMFERLLVADFFACCKELDELVTAKGYAMRDWVIAFHERILLVDWPANVLITFVSRLADLECMQSSPPSSKLAPASRQPLLRRLQFLRSERRNLD
;
A
#
# COMPACT_ATOMS: atom_id res chain seq x y z
N GLN A 1 -2.30 -0.56 -5.55
CA GLN A 1 -2.37 -1.87 -6.24
C GLN A 1 -3.81 -2.03 -6.65
N ASN A 2 -4.14 -2.09 -7.94
CA ASN A 2 -5.47 -2.43 -8.45
C ASN A 2 -5.37 -2.50 -9.99
N ARG A 3 -5.76 -3.61 -10.59
CA ARG A 3 -5.89 -3.78 -12.03
C ARG A 3 -7.29 -4.29 -12.31
N LEU A 4 -8.02 -3.58 -13.18
CA LEU A 4 -9.27 -4.08 -13.72
C LEU A 4 -8.98 -4.77 -15.05
N ILE A 5 -9.64 -5.88 -15.29
CA ILE A 5 -9.56 -6.63 -16.52
C ILE A 5 -11.00 -6.74 -17.05
N PHE A 6 -11.32 -5.98 -18.11
CA PHE A 6 -12.64 -5.98 -18.74
C PHE A 6 -12.70 -7.00 -19.88
N GLY A 7 -13.61 -7.97 -19.85
CA GLY A 7 -13.85 -8.84 -21.00
C GLY A 7 -14.40 -8.07 -22.21
N LYS A 8 -13.61 -7.88 -23.28
CA LYS A 8 -14.14 -7.37 -24.55
C LYS A 8 -14.87 -8.51 -25.28
N SER A 9 -15.97 -8.21 -25.95
CA SER A 9 -16.37 -8.97 -27.14
C SER A 9 -16.12 -8.08 -28.35
N ALA A 10 -15.50 -8.65 -29.36
CA ALA A 10 -15.44 -8.04 -30.68
C ALA A 10 -16.86 -7.98 -31.25
N VAL A 11 -17.29 -6.79 -31.68
CA VAL A 11 -18.29 -6.61 -32.73
C VAL A 11 -17.62 -5.68 -33.75
N PRO A 12 -17.53 -6.03 -35.04
CA PRO A 12 -16.87 -5.21 -36.05
C PRO A 12 -17.71 -3.96 -36.35
N ALA A 13 -17.04 -2.83 -36.56
CA ALA A 13 -17.65 -1.56 -36.94
C ALA A 13 -18.09 -1.61 -38.41
N THR A 14 -19.30 -1.13 -38.70
CA THR A 14 -19.74 -0.78 -40.05
C THR A 14 -20.53 0.53 -39.99
N GLU A 15 -20.31 1.37 -41.00
CA GLU A 15 -20.50 2.82 -41.07
C GLU A 15 -21.96 3.29 -41.28
N GLY A 16 -22.24 4.52 -40.80
CA GLY A 16 -22.99 5.60 -41.49
C GLY A 16 -24.48 5.47 -41.83
N ALA A 17 -25.32 6.41 -41.34
CA ALA A 17 -26.26 7.22 -42.14
C ALA A 17 -27.16 8.15 -41.27
N GLU A 18 -27.53 9.28 -41.87
CA GLU A 18 -28.09 10.52 -41.33
C GLU A 18 -29.58 10.53 -40.94
N ALA A 19 -29.97 11.68 -40.38
CA ALA A 19 -31.22 12.05 -39.74
C ALA A 19 -32.48 12.11 -40.63
N THR A 20 -33.66 11.89 -40.00
CA THR A 20 -34.89 12.63 -40.33
C THR A 20 -35.91 12.60 -39.17
N SER A 21 -36.59 13.74 -39.01
CA SER A 21 -37.54 14.12 -37.97
C SER A 21 -38.97 13.58 -38.18
N SER A 22 -39.68 13.24 -37.09
CA SER A 22 -40.98 13.82 -36.69
C SER A 22 -41.87 12.88 -35.84
N HIS A 23 -42.46 13.47 -34.80
CA HIS A 23 -43.74 13.19 -34.14
C HIS A 23 -44.03 11.79 -33.55
N GLY A 24 -43.99 11.75 -32.20
CA GLY A 24 -45.11 11.34 -31.34
C GLY A 24 -45.83 10.04 -31.65
N GLN A 25 -45.22 8.91 -31.32
CA GLN A 25 -45.92 7.68 -30.93
C GLN A 25 -45.15 7.02 -29.80
N GLU A 26 -45.85 6.63 -28.73
CA GLU A 26 -45.34 5.81 -27.64
C GLU A 26 -44.76 4.51 -28.21
N LYS A 27 -43.45 4.52 -28.51
CA LYS A 27 -42.71 3.30 -28.80
C LYS A 27 -42.45 2.61 -27.47
N LYS A 28 -43.16 1.49 -27.23
CA LYS A 28 -42.66 0.38 -26.41
C LYS A 28 -41.16 0.26 -26.67
N GLY A 29 -40.34 0.69 -25.71
CA GLY A 29 -38.90 0.63 -25.81
C GLY A 29 -38.52 -0.83 -26.03
N GLN A 30 -38.11 -1.14 -27.26
CA GLN A 30 -37.43 -2.39 -27.59
C GLN A 30 -36.32 -2.58 -26.56
N GLY A 31 -36.53 -3.54 -25.65
CA GLY A 31 -35.48 -3.98 -24.75
C GLY A 31 -34.34 -4.50 -25.60
N GLY A 32 -33.29 -3.69 -25.75
CA GLY A 32 -32.02 -4.15 -26.29
C GLY A 32 -31.55 -5.38 -25.50
N PRO A 33 -30.69 -6.24 -26.09
CA PRO A 33 -30.26 -7.46 -25.43
C PRO A 33 -29.76 -7.15 -24.02
N SER A 34 -30.43 -7.71 -23.01
CA SER A 34 -30.11 -7.51 -21.60
C SER A 34 -28.79 -8.19 -21.28
N LEU A 35 -27.69 -7.47 -21.51
CA LEU A 35 -26.34 -7.91 -21.18
C LEU A 35 -26.21 -7.98 -19.65
N LYS A 36 -25.89 -9.17 -19.13
CA LYS A 36 -25.63 -9.36 -17.70
C LYS A 36 -24.17 -9.03 -17.42
N LEU A 37 -23.90 -8.31 -16.34
CA LEU A 37 -22.53 -8.02 -15.88
C LEU A 37 -22.22 -8.85 -14.64
N ILE A 38 -21.11 -9.59 -14.67
CA ILE A 38 -20.57 -10.32 -13.53
C ILE A 38 -19.26 -9.66 -13.14
N ILE A 39 -19.17 -9.24 -11.88
CA ILE A 39 -17.97 -8.65 -11.29
C ILE A 39 -17.37 -9.68 -10.33
N LEU A 40 -16.09 -9.99 -10.52
CA LEU A 40 -15.33 -10.85 -9.63
C LEU A 40 -14.21 -10.01 -9.03
N ASP A 41 -14.31 -9.76 -7.72
CA ASP A 41 -13.26 -9.10 -6.95
C ASP A 41 -12.22 -10.12 -6.47
N GLU A 42 -11.00 -9.65 -6.22
CA GLU A 42 -9.86 -10.47 -5.77
C GLU A 42 -9.62 -11.73 -6.63
N ALA A 43 -9.76 -11.59 -7.95
CA ALA A 43 -9.66 -12.72 -8.87
C ALA A 43 -8.28 -13.42 -8.82
N ASP A 44 -7.25 -12.76 -8.29
CA ASP A 44 -5.93 -13.35 -8.05
C ASP A 44 -5.86 -14.34 -6.88
N GLN A 45 -6.90 -14.42 -6.04
CA GLN A 45 -7.06 -15.44 -5.01
C GLN A 45 -7.74 -16.72 -5.53
N MET A 46 -8.21 -16.73 -6.79
CA MET A 46 -8.78 -17.93 -7.39
C MET A 46 -7.69 -18.96 -7.73
N THR A 47 -7.96 -20.23 -7.43
CA THR A 47 -7.09 -21.34 -7.84
C THR A 47 -7.03 -21.48 -9.36
N ASN A 48 -5.92 -22.02 -9.88
CA ASN A 48 -5.74 -22.23 -11.32
C ASN A 48 -6.85 -23.10 -11.94
N ALA A 49 -7.35 -24.09 -11.20
CA ALA A 49 -8.47 -24.93 -11.64
C ALA A 49 -9.77 -24.11 -11.78
N ALA A 50 -10.06 -23.24 -10.81
CA ALA A 50 -11.22 -22.35 -10.86
C ALA A 50 -11.12 -21.33 -12.00
N GLN A 51 -9.93 -20.76 -12.23
CA GLN A 51 -9.69 -19.87 -13.37
C GLN A 51 -9.90 -20.59 -14.71
N ASN A 52 -9.42 -21.82 -14.86
CA ASN A 52 -9.63 -22.62 -16.08
C ASN A 52 -11.12 -22.95 -16.31
N ALA A 53 -11.88 -23.20 -15.26
CA ALA A 53 -13.32 -23.38 -15.35
C ALA A 53 -14.02 -22.07 -15.74
N LEU A 54 -13.68 -20.96 -15.08
CA LEU A 54 -14.21 -19.63 -15.38
C LEU A 54 -13.97 -19.24 -16.84
N ARG A 55 -12.77 -19.53 -17.37
CA ARG A 55 -12.46 -19.31 -18.79
C ARG A 55 -13.48 -19.97 -19.72
N ARG A 56 -13.85 -21.23 -19.48
CA ARG A 56 -14.85 -21.95 -20.30
C ARG A 56 -16.22 -21.28 -20.23
N ILE A 57 -16.60 -20.80 -19.04
CA ILE A 57 -17.85 -20.08 -18.82
C ILE A 57 -17.83 -18.74 -19.57
N MET A 58 -16.72 -18.01 -19.50
CA MET A 58 -16.54 -16.75 -20.23
C MET A 58 -16.68 -16.94 -21.74
N GLU A 59 -16.15 -18.03 -22.29
CA GLU A 59 -16.28 -18.37 -23.71
C GLU A 59 -17.73 -18.76 -24.09
N ALA A 60 -18.36 -19.63 -23.31
CA ALA A 60 -19.71 -20.13 -23.58
C ALA A 60 -20.77 -19.02 -23.54
N TYR A 61 -20.61 -18.05 -22.63
CA TYR A 61 -21.59 -16.99 -22.39
C TYR A 61 -21.17 -15.61 -22.91
N ALA A 62 -20.13 -15.53 -23.74
CA ALA A 62 -19.57 -14.27 -24.26
C ALA A 62 -20.57 -13.36 -24.99
N ARG A 63 -21.67 -13.92 -25.53
CA ARG A 63 -22.70 -13.15 -26.25
C ARG A 63 -23.65 -12.39 -25.32
N ASN A 64 -23.93 -12.95 -24.14
CA ASN A 64 -25.00 -12.47 -23.25
C ASN A 64 -24.46 -11.91 -21.93
N VAL A 65 -23.21 -12.24 -21.56
CA VAL A 65 -22.62 -11.91 -20.26
C VAL A 65 -21.28 -11.20 -20.45
N ARG A 66 -21.08 -10.13 -19.70
CA ARG A 66 -19.81 -9.41 -19.57
C ARG A 66 -19.17 -9.75 -18.23
N PHE A 67 -17.86 -9.94 -18.25
CA PHE A 67 -17.07 -10.23 -17.05
C PHE A 67 -16.15 -9.04 -16.76
N CYS A 68 -16.13 -8.63 -15.50
CA CYS A 68 -15.19 -7.66 -14.96
C CYS A 68 -14.40 -8.34 -13.84
N LEU A 69 -13.10 -8.54 -14.05
CA LEU A 69 -12.23 -9.13 -13.05
C LEU A 69 -11.39 -8.03 -12.41
N ILE A 70 -11.38 -7.97 -11.08
CA ILE A 70 -10.57 -7.05 -10.31
C ILE A 70 -9.48 -7.88 -9.62
N CYS A 71 -8.22 -7.49 -9.80
CA CYS A 71 -7.11 -8.19 -9.17
C CYS A 71 -5.97 -7.24 -8.83
N ASN A 72 -5.17 -7.62 -7.82
CA ASN A 72 -3.98 -6.86 -7.45
C ASN A 72 -2.78 -7.24 -8.33
N PHE A 73 -2.66 -8.52 -8.64
CA PHE A 73 -1.49 -9.14 -9.25
C PHE A 73 -1.86 -9.87 -10.55
N VAL A 74 -1.63 -9.24 -11.71
CA VAL A 74 -1.97 -9.87 -13.02
C VAL A 74 -1.13 -11.11 -13.30
N ASN A 75 0.08 -11.21 -12.78
CA ASN A 75 0.91 -12.41 -12.88
C ASN A 75 0.27 -13.65 -12.24
N LYS A 76 -0.68 -13.48 -11.31
CA LYS A 76 -1.46 -14.60 -10.72
C LYS A 76 -2.68 -15.01 -11.57
N ILE A 77 -3.04 -14.22 -12.58
CA ILE A 77 -4.13 -14.55 -13.51
C ILE A 77 -3.56 -15.33 -14.68
N THR A 78 -4.20 -16.44 -15.04
CA THR A 78 -3.78 -17.27 -16.18
C THR A 78 -3.76 -16.46 -17.49
N PRO A 79 -2.74 -16.65 -18.36
CA PRO A 79 -2.67 -15.95 -19.66
C PRO A 79 -3.91 -16.17 -20.54
N ALA A 80 -4.61 -17.29 -20.35
CA ALA A 80 -5.84 -17.60 -21.07
C ALA A 80 -7.01 -16.67 -20.71
N ILE A 81 -7.14 -16.25 -19.45
CA ILE A 81 -8.14 -15.24 -19.07
C ILE A 81 -7.67 -13.86 -19.53
N GLN A 82 -6.38 -13.54 -19.38
CA GLN A 82 -5.84 -12.24 -19.78
C GLN A 82 -6.07 -11.95 -21.27
N SER A 83 -5.87 -12.93 -22.15
CA SER A 83 -6.07 -12.74 -23.60
C SER A 83 -7.52 -12.48 -24.00
N ARG A 84 -8.49 -12.84 -23.17
CA ARG A 84 -9.94 -12.60 -23.40
C ARG A 84 -10.41 -11.25 -22.88
N CYS A 85 -9.51 -10.49 -22.26
CA CYS A 85 -9.87 -9.28 -21.57
C CYS A 85 -8.93 -8.12 -21.90
N THR A 86 -9.48 -6.92 -21.87
CA THR A 86 -8.76 -5.65 -21.94
C THR A 86 -8.28 -5.29 -20.54
N GLY A 87 -6.96 -5.20 -20.37
CA GLY A 87 -6.35 -4.79 -19.12
C GLY A 87 -6.38 -3.28 -18.94
N PHE A 88 -6.87 -2.83 -17.79
CA PHE A 88 -6.78 -1.47 -17.29
C PHE A 88 -5.94 -1.46 -16.03
N ARG A 89 -4.87 -0.67 -16.05
CA ARG A 89 -3.95 -0.56 -14.92
C ARG A 89 -4.21 0.75 -14.17
N PHE A 90 -4.64 0.64 -12.91
CA PHE A 90 -4.67 1.81 -12.04
C PHE A 90 -3.29 2.02 -11.43
N THR A 91 -2.77 3.23 -11.62
CA THR A 91 -1.59 3.70 -10.88
C THR A 91 -2.01 4.21 -9.51
N PRO A 92 -1.11 4.19 -8.52
CA PRO A 92 -1.35 4.91 -7.26
C PRO A 92 -1.77 6.35 -7.54
N VAL A 93 -2.69 6.86 -6.73
CA VAL A 93 -3.20 8.22 -6.91
C VAL A 93 -2.10 9.21 -6.53
N SER A 94 -1.99 10.31 -7.28
CA SER A 94 -0.98 11.34 -7.00
C SER A 94 -1.20 11.98 -5.63
N SER A 95 -0.11 12.39 -4.97
CA SER A 95 -0.18 13.07 -3.66
C SER A 95 -1.00 14.37 -3.72
N ALA A 96 -0.90 15.12 -4.83
CA ALA A 96 -1.68 16.33 -5.05
C ALA A 96 -3.19 16.02 -5.12
N SER A 97 -3.60 15.01 -5.89
CA SER A 97 -5.00 14.60 -5.96
C SER A 97 -5.52 14.06 -4.63
N LEU A 98 -4.68 13.35 -3.87
CA LEU A 98 -4.99 12.92 -2.49
C LEU A 98 -5.27 14.11 -1.58
N LYS A 99 -4.40 15.14 -1.60
CA LYS A 99 -4.57 16.37 -0.82
C LYS A 99 -5.87 17.08 -1.16
N THR A 100 -6.17 17.26 -2.45
CA THR A 100 -7.42 17.89 -2.90
C THR A 100 -8.64 17.12 -2.39
N LYS A 101 -8.63 15.79 -2.47
CA LYS A 101 -9.74 14.97 -1.99
C LYS A 101 -9.88 15.00 -0.48
N ALA A 102 -8.78 14.92 0.27
CA ALA A 102 -8.79 15.06 1.72
C ALA A 102 -9.34 16.43 2.16
N ALA A 103 -8.93 17.52 1.49
CA ALA A 103 -9.46 18.85 1.78
C ALA A 103 -10.98 18.95 1.54
N GLN A 104 -11.50 18.31 0.49
CA GLN A 104 -12.95 18.21 0.26
C GLN A 104 -13.66 17.48 1.41
N ILE A 105 -13.13 16.32 1.83
CA ILE A 105 -13.70 15.53 2.92
C ILE A 105 -13.69 16.31 4.25
N VAL A 106 -12.62 17.06 4.53
CA VAL A 106 -12.52 17.89 5.74
C VAL A 106 -13.59 18.97 5.76
N GLN A 107 -13.90 19.59 4.61
CA GLN A 107 -14.97 20.58 4.49
C GLN A 107 -16.35 19.94 4.65
N ASP A 108 -16.58 18.80 4.01
CA ASP A 108 -17.86 18.09 4.04
C ASP A 108 -18.20 17.58 5.47
N GLU A 109 -17.21 17.01 6.16
CA GLU A 109 -17.35 16.47 7.52
C GLU A 109 -17.11 17.52 8.63
N LYS A 110 -16.80 18.77 8.27
CA LYS A 110 -16.47 19.87 9.21
C LYS A 110 -15.39 19.49 10.23
N MET A 111 -14.39 18.75 9.77
CA MET A 111 -13.26 18.33 10.60
C MET A 111 -12.28 19.50 10.79
N LYS A 112 -11.63 19.56 11.95
CA LYS A 112 -10.49 20.46 12.19
C LYS A 112 -9.19 19.69 11.91
N LEU A 113 -8.53 20.01 10.80
CA LEU A 113 -7.28 19.36 10.38
C LEU A 113 -6.24 20.45 10.10
N SER A 114 -5.07 20.32 10.73
CA SER A 114 -3.91 21.17 10.46
C SER A 114 -3.21 20.74 9.17
N ASP A 115 -2.57 21.67 8.47
CA ASP A 115 -1.82 21.41 7.23
C ASP A 115 -0.71 20.36 7.44
N ASP A 116 -0.05 20.38 8.61
CA ASP A 116 0.96 19.38 8.98
C ASP A 116 0.36 17.98 9.13
N GLY A 117 -0.86 17.91 9.68
CA GLY A 117 -1.62 16.67 9.81
C GLY A 117 -2.02 16.10 8.45
N LEU A 118 -2.46 16.96 7.53
CA LEU A 118 -2.77 16.58 6.15
C LEU A 118 -1.55 16.00 5.43
N ASP A 119 -0.38 16.65 5.58
CA ASP A 119 0.86 16.19 4.98
C ASP A 119 1.33 14.86 5.55
N ALA A 120 1.21 14.66 6.86
CA ALA A 120 1.51 13.39 7.51
C ALA A 120 0.59 12.26 6.99
N LEU A 121 -0.72 12.52 6.91
CA LEU A 121 -1.71 11.56 6.40
C LEU A 121 -1.43 11.15 4.95
N VAL A 122 -1.08 12.10 4.08
CA VAL A 122 -0.76 11.83 2.67
C VAL A 122 0.52 11.01 2.55
N LYS A 123 1.54 11.30 3.35
CA LYS A 123 2.79 10.50 3.41
C LYS A 123 2.50 9.06 3.83
N ILE A 124 1.68 8.87 4.86
CA ILE A 124 1.31 7.55 5.39
C ILE A 124 0.44 6.76 4.39
N ALA A 125 -0.47 7.44 3.69
CA ALA A 125 -1.37 6.82 2.73
C ALA A 125 -0.65 6.20 1.53
N ARG A 126 0.55 6.70 1.17
CA ARG A 126 1.37 6.19 0.03
C ARG A 126 0.56 5.98 -1.27
N GLY A 127 -0.36 6.90 -1.56
CA GLY A 127 -1.21 6.86 -2.76
C GLY A 127 -2.42 5.92 -2.68
N ASP A 128 -2.74 5.37 -1.50
CA ASP A 128 -3.96 4.61 -1.21
C ASP A 128 -5.02 5.51 -0.55
N MET A 129 -6.10 5.78 -1.28
CA MET A 129 -7.22 6.59 -0.79
C MET A 129 -7.99 5.90 0.35
N ARG A 130 -8.10 4.57 0.33
CA ARG A 130 -8.80 3.82 1.38
C ARG A 130 -8.03 3.95 2.69
N ARG A 131 -6.71 3.80 2.63
CA ARG A 131 -5.84 3.99 3.80
C ARG A 131 -5.96 5.41 4.34
N LEU A 132 -5.91 6.42 3.47
CA LEU A 132 -6.08 7.82 3.86
C LEU A 132 -7.39 8.07 4.62
N LEU A 133 -8.51 7.64 4.05
CA LEU A 133 -9.84 7.79 4.65
C LEU A 133 -9.93 7.11 6.02
N ASN A 134 -9.46 5.86 6.11
CA ASN A 134 -9.47 5.12 7.37
C ASN A 134 -8.61 5.81 8.44
N CYS A 135 -7.44 6.33 8.07
CA CYS A 135 -6.58 7.08 8.98
C CYS A 135 -7.25 8.39 9.43
N MET A 136 -7.85 9.15 8.51
CA MET A 136 -8.59 10.38 8.84
C MET A 136 -9.73 10.12 9.81
N GLN A 137 -10.54 9.09 9.52
CA GLN A 137 -11.66 8.70 10.36
C GLN A 137 -11.19 8.24 11.74
N ALA A 138 -10.14 7.42 11.82
CA ALA A 138 -9.58 6.96 13.09
C ALA A 138 -9.06 8.14 13.93
N SER A 139 -8.32 9.08 13.32
CA SER A 139 -7.80 10.27 14.02
C SER A 139 -8.92 11.19 14.52
N HIS A 140 -9.99 11.36 13.74
CA HIS A 140 -11.15 12.16 14.16
C HIS A 140 -11.89 11.53 15.35
N LEU A 141 -12.12 10.22 15.29
CA LEU A 141 -12.84 9.49 16.34
C LEU A 141 -12.05 9.39 17.64
N ALA A 142 -10.73 9.30 17.56
CA ALA A 142 -9.86 9.23 18.73
C ALA A 142 -9.80 10.55 19.51
N HIS A 143 -9.94 11.69 18.84
CA HIS A 143 -9.81 13.03 19.42
C HIS A 143 -10.99 13.92 19.03
N PRO A 144 -12.19 13.68 19.61
CA PRO A 144 -13.37 14.46 19.27
C PRO A 144 -13.22 15.93 19.70
N GLY A 145 -13.27 16.83 18.71
CA GLY A 145 -13.28 18.29 18.94
C GLY A 145 -11.91 18.98 18.97
N GLU A 146 -10.83 18.21 18.98
CA GLU A 146 -9.46 18.71 18.83
C GLU A 146 -9.08 18.87 17.35
N GLU A 147 -8.09 19.73 17.09
CA GLU A 147 -7.49 19.85 15.77
C GLU A 147 -6.52 18.69 15.53
N VAL A 148 -6.71 17.96 14.44
CA VAL A 148 -5.87 16.82 14.08
C VAL A 148 -4.52 17.33 13.57
N ASN A 149 -3.50 17.25 14.42
CA ASN A 149 -2.11 17.57 14.10
C ASN A 149 -1.32 16.32 13.71
N ALA A 150 -0.11 16.50 13.14
CA ALA A 150 0.77 15.40 12.77
C ALA A 150 1.05 14.45 13.96
N ASP A 151 1.30 14.98 15.16
CA ASP A 151 1.54 14.16 16.35
C ASP A 151 0.35 13.28 16.73
N ILE A 152 -0.87 13.80 16.59
CA ILE A 152 -2.09 13.02 16.85
C ILE A 152 -2.20 11.89 15.82
N VAL A 153 -1.97 12.18 14.54
CA VAL A 153 -1.98 11.17 13.47
C VAL A 153 -0.97 10.05 13.75
N HIS A 154 0.26 10.40 14.12
CA HIS A 154 1.30 9.41 14.44
C HIS A 154 0.94 8.57 15.67
N ARG A 155 0.37 9.19 16.72
CA ARG A 155 -0.08 8.47 17.92
C ARG A 155 -1.25 7.54 17.64
N THR A 156 -2.28 8.00 16.92
CA THR A 156 -3.46 7.16 16.58
C THR A 156 -3.05 5.93 15.77
N LEU A 157 -2.06 6.07 14.89
CA LEU A 157 -1.59 4.98 14.02
C LEU A 157 -0.51 4.11 14.65
N GLY A 158 -0.03 4.44 15.85
CA GLY A 158 1.08 3.73 16.49
C GLY A 158 2.38 3.82 15.68
N LEU A 159 2.58 4.93 14.96
CA LEU A 159 3.79 5.17 14.17
C LEU A 159 4.75 6.07 14.95
N PRO A 160 6.06 5.79 14.95
CA PRO A 160 7.02 6.67 15.59
C PRO A 160 7.09 8.01 14.81
N PRO A 161 7.06 9.16 15.51
CA PRO A 161 7.19 10.45 14.87
C PRO A 161 8.63 10.65 14.33
N PRO A 162 8.81 11.46 13.27
CA PRO A 162 10.11 11.62 12.62
C PRO A 162 11.20 12.22 13.53
N SER A 163 10.81 13.02 14.53
CA SER A 163 11.70 13.58 15.55
C SER A 163 12.36 12.49 16.40
N GLU A 164 11.56 11.56 16.92
CA GLU A 164 12.04 10.44 17.72
C GLU A 164 12.93 9.50 16.92
N VAL A 165 12.56 9.23 15.67
CA VAL A 165 13.38 8.41 14.76
C VAL A 165 14.74 9.05 14.53
N THR A 166 14.79 10.37 14.37
CA THR A 166 16.05 11.10 14.15
C THR A 166 16.93 11.08 15.40
N THR A 167 16.36 11.36 16.58
CA THR A 167 17.11 11.28 17.84
C THR A 167 17.67 9.88 18.07
N MET A 168 16.88 8.84 17.81
CA MET A 168 17.32 7.46 17.97
C MET A 168 18.41 7.09 16.96
N PHE A 169 18.29 7.55 15.72
CA PHE A 169 19.28 7.34 14.69
C PHE A 169 20.63 8.00 15.02
N GLU A 170 20.62 9.25 15.50
CA GLU A 170 21.83 9.96 15.92
C GLU A 170 22.50 9.27 17.11
N ARG A 171 21.71 8.80 18.09
CA ARG A 171 22.22 8.02 19.21
C ARG A 171 22.86 6.71 18.76
N LEU A 172 22.26 6.00 17.80
CA LEU A 172 22.82 4.77 17.24
C LEU A 172 24.19 4.98 16.58
N LEU A 173 24.50 6.19 16.11
CA LEU A 173 25.80 6.51 15.51
C LEU A 173 26.89 6.83 16.55
N VAL A 174 26.52 7.32 17.73
CA VAL A 174 27.47 7.82 18.75
C VAL A 174 27.59 6.87 19.94
N ALA A 175 26.47 6.36 20.44
CA ALA A 175 26.39 5.64 21.71
C ALA A 175 26.70 4.14 21.57
N ASP A 176 26.81 3.48 22.73
CA ASP A 176 26.99 2.03 22.79
C ASP A 176 25.71 1.29 22.40
N PHE A 177 25.86 0.33 21.50
CA PHE A 177 24.77 -0.43 20.90
C PHE A 177 23.80 -1.05 21.92
N PHE A 178 24.33 -1.57 23.05
CA PHE A 178 23.49 -2.19 24.08
C PHE A 178 22.56 -1.18 24.77
N ALA A 179 23.05 0.05 24.99
CA ALA A 179 22.23 1.13 25.54
C ALA A 179 21.11 1.52 24.56
N CYS A 180 21.44 1.64 23.27
CA CYS A 180 20.44 1.92 22.23
C CYS A 180 19.40 0.80 22.11
N CYS A 181 19.80 -0.48 22.20
CA CYS A 181 18.83 -1.56 22.18
C CYS A 181 17.86 -1.51 23.36
N LYS A 182 18.35 -1.17 24.55
CA LYS A 182 17.51 -1.00 25.73
C LYS A 182 16.53 0.16 25.57
N GLU A 183 17.01 1.30 25.08
CA GLU A 183 16.16 2.46 24.78
C GLU A 183 15.09 2.15 23.73
N LEU A 184 15.45 1.42 22.67
CA LEU A 184 14.48 0.99 21.65
C LEU A 184 13.41 0.07 22.25
N ASP A 185 13.79 -0.87 23.10
CA ASP A 185 12.88 -1.81 23.76
C ASP A 185 11.94 -1.08 24.74
N GLU A 186 12.45 -0.08 25.45
CA GLU A 186 11.66 0.81 26.30
C GLU A 186 10.66 1.62 25.46
N LEU A 187 11.05 2.18 24.32
CA LEU A 187 10.16 2.91 23.42
C LEU A 187 9.07 2.01 22.81
N VAL A 188 9.44 0.80 22.38
CA VAL A 188 8.51 -0.21 21.86
C VAL A 188 7.50 -0.63 22.93
N THR A 189 7.95 -0.86 24.15
CA THR A 189 7.09 -1.32 25.26
C THR A 189 6.22 -0.21 25.82
N ALA A 190 6.76 1.00 25.98
CA ALA A 190 6.04 2.11 26.62
C ALA A 190 5.04 2.79 25.68
N LYS A 191 5.39 2.96 24.40
CA LYS A 191 4.54 3.64 23.41
C LYS A 191 3.79 2.68 22.48
N GLY A 192 4.09 1.38 22.53
CA GLY A 192 3.39 0.36 21.74
C GLY A 192 3.74 0.37 20.25
N TYR A 193 4.87 0.97 19.86
CA TYR A 193 5.30 1.01 18.47
C TYR A 193 5.76 -0.36 17.98
N ALA A 194 5.35 -0.75 16.77
CA ALA A 194 5.83 -1.99 16.18
C ALA A 194 7.27 -1.83 15.69
N MET A 195 8.11 -2.86 15.92
CA MET A 195 9.49 -2.88 15.42
C MET A 195 9.56 -2.76 13.89
N ARG A 196 8.53 -3.24 13.17
CA ARG A 196 8.42 -3.11 11.72
C ARG A 196 8.44 -1.65 11.28
N ASP A 197 7.71 -0.79 11.98
CA ASP A 197 7.60 0.62 11.61
C ASP A 197 8.91 1.37 11.85
N TRP A 198 9.67 0.97 12.89
CA TRP A 198 11.03 1.46 13.11
C TRP A 198 12.00 1.07 11.99
N VAL A 199 11.94 -0.18 11.51
CA VAL A 199 12.79 -0.63 10.38
C VAL A 199 12.48 0.18 9.12
N ILE A 200 11.20 0.43 8.83
CA ILE A 200 10.78 1.26 7.68
C ILE A 200 11.26 2.70 7.85
N ALA A 201 11.09 3.28 9.03
CA ALA A 201 11.49 4.66 9.30
C ALA A 201 13.02 4.85 9.24
N PHE A 202 13.79 3.88 9.74
CA PHE A 202 15.25 3.89 9.60
C PHE A 202 15.70 3.72 8.16
N HIS A 203 15.05 2.85 7.39
CA HIS A 203 15.34 2.72 5.96
C HIS A 203 15.15 4.06 5.23
N GLU A 204 14.03 4.76 5.47
CA GLU A 204 13.79 6.09 4.89
C GLU A 204 14.85 7.10 5.34
N ARG A 205 15.28 7.06 6.62
CA ARG A 205 16.30 7.98 7.14
C ARG A 205 17.70 7.72 6.57
N ILE A 206 18.10 6.46 6.42
CA ILE A 206 19.42 6.09 5.89
C ILE A 206 19.59 6.58 4.45
N LEU A 207 18.53 6.53 3.64
CA LEU A 207 18.56 7.00 2.25
C LEU A 207 18.67 8.53 2.12
N LEU A 208 18.37 9.29 3.17
CA LEU A 208 18.50 10.76 3.18
C LEU A 208 19.91 11.24 3.54
N VAL A 209 20.76 10.36 4.07
CA VAL A 209 22.12 10.71 4.50
C VAL A 209 23.12 10.19 3.47
N ASP A 210 24.10 11.03 3.10
CA ASP A 210 25.13 10.65 2.15
C ASP A 210 26.16 9.70 2.81
N TRP A 211 26.10 8.42 2.44
CA TRP A 211 27.03 7.38 2.89
C TRP A 211 27.93 6.92 1.74
N PRO A 212 29.17 6.46 2.02
CA PRO A 212 29.95 5.73 1.02
C PRO A 212 29.21 4.45 0.61
N ALA A 213 29.26 4.10 -0.68
CA ALA A 213 28.45 3.04 -1.28
C ALA A 213 28.57 1.68 -0.55
N ASN A 214 29.77 1.30 -0.10
CA ASN A 214 30.02 0.05 0.62
C ASN A 214 29.22 -0.05 1.93
N VAL A 215 29.10 1.07 2.64
CA VAL A 215 28.38 1.17 3.91
C VAL A 215 26.88 1.14 3.65
N LEU A 216 26.40 1.87 2.63
CA LEU A 216 24.99 1.89 2.24
C LEU A 216 24.48 0.50 1.85
N ILE A 217 25.23 -0.23 1.01
CA ILE A 217 24.89 -1.59 0.58
C ILE A 217 24.77 -2.52 1.80
N THR A 218 25.71 -2.39 2.75
CA THR A 218 25.70 -3.17 3.96
C THR A 218 24.47 -2.87 4.83
N PHE A 219 24.13 -1.59 5.04
CA PHE A 219 22.94 -1.22 5.80
C PHE A 219 21.65 -1.69 5.15
N VAL A 220 21.48 -1.47 3.84
CA VAL A 220 20.27 -1.87 3.11
C VAL A 220 20.11 -3.39 3.12
N SER A 221 21.19 -4.14 2.89
CA SER A 221 21.15 -5.62 2.98
C SER A 221 20.74 -6.09 4.38
N ARG A 222 21.22 -5.44 5.44
CA ARG A 222 20.89 -5.84 6.82
C ARG A 222 19.47 -5.46 7.23
N LEU A 223 18.96 -4.32 6.78
CA LEU A 223 17.56 -3.96 7.01
C LEU A 223 16.62 -4.91 6.26
N ALA A 224 16.98 -5.32 5.04
CA ALA A 224 16.23 -6.32 4.29
C ALA A 224 16.18 -7.68 5.01
N ASP A 225 17.32 -8.15 5.57
CA ASP A 225 17.36 -9.35 6.40
C ASP A 225 16.39 -9.26 7.58
N LEU A 226 16.35 -8.11 8.27
CA LEU A 226 15.48 -7.88 9.42
C LEU A 226 13.99 -7.84 9.05
N GLU A 227 13.63 -7.16 7.97
CA GLU A 227 12.26 -7.12 7.47
C GLU A 227 11.78 -8.52 7.08
N CYS A 228 12.63 -9.29 6.39
CA CYS A 228 12.36 -10.66 6.00
C CYS A 228 12.12 -11.55 7.24
N MET A 229 12.97 -11.45 8.26
CA MET A 229 12.81 -12.17 9.53
C MET A 229 11.49 -11.84 10.24
N GLN A 230 11.04 -10.59 10.20
CA GLN A 230 9.77 -10.16 10.80
C GLN A 230 8.54 -10.55 9.97
N SER A 231 8.70 -10.81 8.68
CA SER A 231 7.60 -11.25 7.80
C SER A 231 7.38 -12.76 7.83
N SER A 232 8.42 -13.53 8.19
CA SER A 232 8.33 -14.98 8.33
C SER A 232 7.58 -15.36 9.60
N PRO A 233 6.62 -16.30 9.57
CA PRO A 233 6.06 -16.86 10.79
C PRO A 233 7.21 -17.47 11.61
N PRO A 234 7.14 -17.42 12.97
CA PRO A 234 8.18 -18.02 13.80
C PRO A 234 8.22 -19.52 13.53
N SER A 235 9.10 -19.95 12.63
CA SER A 235 9.36 -21.36 12.42
C SER A 235 9.95 -21.91 13.71
N SER A 236 9.37 -23.01 14.17
CA SER A 236 9.46 -23.62 15.49
C SER A 236 10.86 -24.13 15.90
N LYS A 237 11.94 -23.56 15.36
CA LYS A 237 13.33 -23.85 15.73
C LYS A 237 14.26 -22.64 15.85
N LEU A 238 13.82 -21.41 15.59
CA LEU A 238 14.59 -20.22 16.00
C LEU A 238 14.08 -19.70 17.36
N ALA A 239 14.51 -20.40 18.39
CA ALA A 239 14.53 -19.93 19.78
C ALA A 239 15.37 -18.62 19.90
N PRO A 240 15.33 -17.88 21.03
CA PRO A 240 15.76 -16.46 21.17
C PRO A 240 17.25 -16.14 20.93
N ALA A 241 18.01 -17.05 20.34
CA ALA A 241 19.36 -16.86 19.81
C ALA A 241 19.43 -15.91 18.59
N SER A 242 18.29 -15.58 17.97
CA SER A 242 18.19 -14.67 16.81
C SER A 242 18.19 -13.18 17.16
N ARG A 243 18.20 -12.81 18.44
CA ARG A 243 18.44 -11.41 18.89
C ARG A 243 19.92 -11.02 18.90
N GLN A 244 20.84 -11.99 18.79
CA GLN A 244 22.30 -11.80 18.87
C GLN A 244 23.09 -11.66 17.54
N PRO A 245 22.56 -11.94 16.32
CA PRO A 245 23.31 -11.73 15.09
C PRO A 245 23.65 -10.26 14.83
N LEU A 246 22.72 -9.35 15.18
CA LEU A 246 22.94 -7.90 15.14
C LEU A 246 24.10 -7.46 16.03
N LEU A 247 24.16 -7.99 17.27
CA LEU A 247 25.19 -7.69 18.27
C LEU A 247 26.60 -8.07 17.79
N ARG A 248 26.78 -9.28 17.25
CA ARG A 248 28.09 -9.72 16.78
C ARG A 248 28.54 -9.04 15.48
N ARG A 249 27.61 -8.65 14.59
CA ARG A 249 27.98 -8.09 13.28
C ARG A 249 28.13 -6.58 13.27
N LEU A 250 27.40 -5.83 14.11
CA LEU A 250 27.63 -4.39 14.29
C LEU A 250 28.90 -4.11 15.10
N GLN A 251 29.27 -4.98 16.05
CA GLN A 251 30.59 -4.93 16.70
C GLN A 251 31.74 -5.15 15.69
N PHE A 252 31.55 -6.02 14.70
CA PHE A 252 32.53 -6.24 13.62
C PHE A 252 32.70 -4.97 12.75
N LEU A 253 31.61 -4.31 12.35
CA LEU A 253 31.68 -3.07 11.58
C LEU A 253 32.30 -1.90 12.39
N ARG A 254 32.11 -1.87 13.73
CA ARG A 254 32.81 -0.94 14.63
C ARG A 254 34.31 -1.24 14.77
N SER A 255 34.73 -2.51 14.65
CA SER A 255 36.17 -2.85 14.59
C SER A 255 36.80 -2.48 13.24
N GLU A 256 36.04 -2.54 12.16
CA GLU A 256 36.53 -2.22 10.81
C GLU A 256 36.71 -0.72 10.59
N ARG A 257 35.82 0.11 11.14
CA ARG A 257 35.98 1.58 11.12
C ARG A 257 37.18 2.05 11.94
N ARG A 258 37.54 1.33 13.01
CA ARG A 258 38.70 1.64 13.87
C ARG A 258 40.05 1.29 13.24
N ASN A 259 40.05 0.53 12.14
CA ASN A 259 41.24 0.16 11.37
C ASN A 259 41.41 1.03 10.11
N LEU A 260 40.48 1.96 9.85
CA LEU A 260 40.49 2.90 8.72
C LEU A 260 40.89 4.33 9.11
N ASP A 261 40.97 4.62 10.41
CA ASP A 261 41.64 5.79 11.01
C ASP A 261 43.02 5.38 11.53
#